data_AF-A0ABC9D7V7-F1
#
_entry.id   AF-A0ABC9D7V7-F1
#
_cell.length_a   1.000
_cell.length_b   1.000
_cell.length_c   1.000
_cell.angle_alpha   90.00
_cell.angle_beta   90.00
_cell.angle_gamma   90.00
#
_symmetry.space_group_name_H-M   'P 1'
#
loop_
_entity.id
_entity.type
_entity.pdbx_description
1 polymer ?
#
loop_
_entity_poly.entity_id
_entity_poly.type
_entity_poly.pdbx_seq_one_letter_code
_entity_poly.pdbx_strand_id
1 'polypeptide(L)'
;MYKRLAVLFLACAVISNHKVNGDTDGLLILGRKVAIFRACMAYLVAEHPSVPPAYMKKCCEVVTMKPKIDMQTILNYCNKNERENLRMQNLLRLQPFCEMHHYPPPAARRPHPPPSHQAEARELEAVV
;
A
#
# COMPACT_ATOMS: atom_id res chain seq x y z
N MET A 1 -51.17 21.01 22.38
CA MET A 1 -49.91 20.54 23.00
C MET A 1 -48.87 20.12 21.95
N TYR A 2 -48.60 20.96 20.93
CA TYR A 2 -47.72 20.57 19.80
C TYR A 2 -46.43 21.42 19.67
N LYS A 3 -46.37 22.58 20.37
CA LYS A 3 -45.20 23.48 20.31
C LYS A 3 -43.93 22.86 20.91
N ARG A 4 -44.05 21.98 21.91
CA ARG A 4 -42.91 21.32 22.57
C ARG A 4 -42.31 20.19 21.74
N LEU A 5 -43.12 19.52 20.90
CA LEU A 5 -42.66 18.45 20.01
C LEU A 5 -41.88 19.02 18.81
N ALA A 6 -42.29 20.16 18.25
CA ALA A 6 -41.60 20.77 17.13
C ALA A 6 -40.15 21.17 17.44
N VAL A 7 -39.87 21.60 18.68
CA VAL A 7 -38.52 21.97 19.13
C VAL A 7 -37.61 20.75 19.24
N LEU A 8 -38.13 19.61 19.69
CA LEU A 8 -37.40 18.35 19.74
C LEU A 8 -37.04 17.84 18.32
N PHE A 9 -37.96 17.97 17.36
CA PHE A 9 -37.67 17.61 15.96
C PHE A 9 -36.64 18.54 15.31
N LEU A 10 -36.68 19.85 15.61
CA LEU A 10 -35.68 20.81 15.12
C LEU A 10 -34.28 20.54 15.69
N ALA A 11 -34.16 20.15 16.96
CA ALA A 11 -32.87 19.76 17.55
C ALA A 11 -32.27 18.50 16.88
N CYS A 12 -33.09 17.48 16.60
CA CYS A 12 -32.63 16.28 15.90
C CYS A 12 -32.21 16.55 14.44
N ALA A 13 -32.87 17.50 13.77
CA ALA A 13 -32.54 17.89 12.39
C ALA A 13 -31.26 18.72 12.28
N VAL A 14 -30.92 19.53 13.29
CA VAL A 14 -29.65 20.29 13.34
C VAL A 14 -28.46 19.36 13.60
N ILE A 15 -28.63 18.32 14.44
CA ILE A 15 -27.57 17.32 14.67
C ILE A 15 -27.36 16.43 13.43
N SER A 16 -28.43 16.10 12.70
CA SER A 16 -28.36 15.22 11.51
C SER A 16 -27.86 15.92 10.23
N ASN A 17 -27.69 17.25 10.24
CA ASN A 17 -27.10 18.01 9.13
C ASN A 17 -25.59 18.25 9.27
N HIS A 18 -24.98 17.81 10.38
CA HIS A 18 -23.54 17.57 10.36
C HIS A 18 -23.30 16.34 9.50
N LYS A 19 -23.09 16.59 8.21
CA LYS A 19 -22.47 15.65 7.26
C LYS A 19 -21.41 14.84 7.98
N VAL A 20 -21.74 13.60 8.33
CA VAL A 20 -20.79 12.55 8.70
C VAL A 20 -20.10 12.09 7.40
N ASN A 21 -19.47 13.04 6.71
CA ASN A 21 -18.58 12.77 5.58
C ASN A 21 -17.11 12.85 6.03
N GLY A 22 -16.84 13.00 7.33
CA GLY A 22 -15.51 13.31 7.85
C GLY A 22 -14.80 12.21 8.64
N ASP A 23 -15.48 11.12 9.03
CA ASP A 23 -14.91 10.15 10.01
C ASP A 23 -14.54 8.78 9.43
N THR A 24 -15.05 8.41 8.26
CA THR A 24 -14.65 7.17 7.58
C THR A 24 -13.18 7.19 7.18
N ASP A 25 -12.66 8.35 6.79
CA ASP A 25 -11.26 8.50 6.41
C ASP A 25 -10.33 8.38 7.63
N GLY A 26 -10.73 8.96 8.77
CA GLY A 26 -9.99 8.85 10.03
C GLY A 26 -9.90 7.41 10.54
N LEU A 27 -11.01 6.68 10.51
CA LEU A 27 -11.06 5.27 10.93
C LEU A 27 -10.23 4.37 10.01
N LEU A 28 -10.29 4.63 8.69
CA LEU A 28 -9.48 3.94 7.69
C LEU A 28 -7.99 4.18 7.93
N ILE A 29 -7.57 5.43 8.15
CA ILE A 29 -6.19 5.79 8.43
C ILE A 29 -5.70 5.11 9.72
N LEU A 30 -6.53 5.09 10.77
CA LEU A 30 -6.19 4.45 12.04
C LEU A 30 -5.98 2.95 11.87
N GLY A 31 -6.91 2.27 11.20
CA GLY A 31 -6.80 0.85 10.88
C GLY A 31 -5.57 0.55 10.03
N ARG A 32 -5.25 1.45 9.09
CA ARG A 32 -4.05 1.34 8.26
C ARG A 32 -2.77 1.48 9.05
N LYS A 33 -2.70 2.45 9.97
CA LYS A 33 -1.56 2.65 10.87
C LYS A 33 -1.28 1.37 11.65
N VAL A 34 -2.32 0.80 12.28
CA VAL A 34 -2.19 -0.43 13.08
C VAL A 34 -1.68 -1.59 12.22
N ALA A 35 -2.21 -1.76 11.01
CA ALA A 35 -1.77 -2.81 10.10
C ALA A 35 -0.29 -2.65 9.68
N ILE A 36 0.13 -1.43 9.33
CA ILE A 36 1.52 -1.12 8.97
C ILE A 36 2.44 -1.40 10.16
N PHE A 37 2.10 -0.92 11.36
CA PHE A 37 2.94 -1.10 12.54
C PHE A 37 3.11 -2.57 12.86
N ARG A 38 2.02 -3.35 12.82
CA ARG A 38 2.07 -4.79 13.07
C ARG A 38 2.93 -5.53 12.05
N ALA A 39 2.86 -5.17 10.78
CA ALA A 39 3.55 -5.88 9.71
C ALA A 39 5.01 -5.43 9.54
N CYS A 40 5.33 -4.18 9.89
CA CYS A 40 6.59 -3.53 9.55
C CYS A 40 7.43 -3.15 10.77
N MET A 41 7.01 -3.48 12.00
CA MET A 41 7.65 -3.01 13.24
C MET A 41 9.17 -3.20 13.25
N ALA A 42 9.64 -4.37 12.85
CA ALA A 42 11.07 -4.70 12.81
C ALA A 42 11.89 -3.70 11.96
N TYR A 43 11.34 -3.24 10.84
CA TYR A 43 11.96 -2.22 10.02
C TYR A 43 11.82 -0.81 10.63
N LEU A 44 10.67 -0.50 11.22
CA LEU A 44 10.37 0.83 11.74
C LEU A 44 11.21 1.20 12.97
N VAL A 45 11.67 0.23 13.75
CA VAL A 45 12.51 0.47 14.95
C VAL A 45 14.00 0.26 14.70
N ALA A 46 14.38 -0.39 13.59
CA ALA A 46 15.77 -0.69 13.27
C ALA A 46 16.59 0.59 13.03
N GLU A 47 17.74 0.68 13.68
CA GLU A 47 18.69 1.79 13.48
C GLU A 47 19.33 1.77 12.09
N HIS A 48 19.67 0.57 11.61
CA HIS A 48 20.15 0.34 10.26
C HIS A 48 19.30 -0.76 9.61
N PRO A 49 18.19 -0.39 8.94
CA PRO A 49 17.28 -1.36 8.35
C PRO A 49 17.94 -2.04 7.14
N SER A 50 18.69 -3.09 7.41
CA SER A 50 19.26 -4.03 6.43
C SER A 50 18.38 -5.28 6.33
N VAL A 51 17.06 -5.11 6.45
CA VAL A 51 16.10 -6.22 6.44
C VAL A 51 16.00 -6.75 5.00
N PRO A 52 16.33 -8.03 4.76
CA PRO A 52 16.26 -8.57 3.40
C PRO A 52 14.82 -8.47 2.85
N PRO A 53 14.64 -8.16 1.56
CA PRO A 53 13.31 -7.93 0.98
C PRO A 53 12.31 -9.08 1.22
N ALA A 54 12.80 -10.33 1.31
CA ALA A 54 11.97 -11.50 1.61
C ALA A 54 11.21 -11.39 2.94
N TYR A 55 11.84 -10.81 3.98
CA TYR A 55 11.19 -10.60 5.29
C TYR A 55 10.25 -9.39 5.28
N MET A 56 10.38 -8.51 4.29
CA MET A 56 9.53 -7.34 4.10
C MET A 56 8.30 -7.61 3.22
N LYS A 57 8.14 -8.81 2.66
CA LYS A 57 7.04 -9.14 1.75
C LYS A 57 5.67 -8.76 2.32
N LYS A 58 5.33 -9.25 3.53
CA LYS A 58 4.04 -8.98 4.19
C LYS A 58 3.88 -7.51 4.58
N CYS A 59 4.97 -6.89 5.03
CA CYS A 59 4.99 -5.44 5.30
C CYS A 59 4.63 -4.65 4.03
N CYS A 60 5.26 -4.98 2.90
CA CYS A 60 5.05 -4.28 1.66
C CYS A 60 3.69 -4.56 1.01
N GLU A 61 3.16 -5.77 1.11
CA GLU A 61 1.77 -6.07 0.74
C GLU A 61 0.79 -5.17 1.50
N VAL A 62 1.00 -5.00 2.81
CA VAL A 62 0.20 -4.05 3.59
C VAL A 62 0.41 -2.65 3.03
N VAL A 63 1.63 -2.14 2.92
CA VAL A 63 1.90 -0.75 2.50
C VAL A 63 1.33 -0.40 1.12
N THR A 64 1.37 -1.32 0.15
CA THR A 64 0.95 -1.07 -1.24
C THR A 64 -0.54 -1.33 -1.49
N MET A 65 -1.26 -1.94 -0.54
CA MET A 65 -2.69 -2.22 -0.64
C MET A 65 -3.53 -0.95 -0.91
N LYS A 66 -4.63 -1.12 -1.64
CA LYS A 66 -5.55 -0.02 -2.00
C LYS A 66 -6.66 0.13 -0.95
N PRO A 67 -7.11 1.37 -0.65
CA PRO A 67 -6.55 2.65 -1.12
C PRO A 67 -5.15 2.91 -0.54
N LYS A 68 -4.29 3.56 -1.34
CA LYS A 68 -2.96 3.97 -0.85
C LYS A 68 -3.14 5.08 0.18
N ILE A 69 -2.42 4.97 1.30
CA ILE A 69 -2.37 6.02 2.32
C ILE A 69 -0.93 6.50 2.39
N ASP A 70 -0.75 7.81 2.33
CA ASP A 70 0.54 8.45 2.43
C ASP A 70 1.17 8.22 3.82
N MET A 71 2.45 7.84 3.85
CA MET A 71 3.17 7.60 5.10
C MET A 71 3.31 8.87 5.94
N GLN A 72 3.28 10.06 5.32
CA GLN A 72 3.23 11.32 6.06
C GLN A 72 1.90 11.46 6.82
N THR A 73 0.78 11.06 6.22
CA THR A 73 -0.52 11.01 6.89
C THR A 73 -0.50 10.02 8.06
N ILE A 74 0.09 8.84 7.89
CA ILE A 74 0.26 7.87 8.99
C ILE A 74 1.08 8.49 10.13
N LEU A 75 2.19 9.17 9.81
CA LEU A 75 3.03 9.85 10.79
C LEU A 75 2.25 10.93 11.55
N ASN A 76 1.38 11.68 10.88
CA ASN A 76 0.54 12.70 11.51
C ASN A 76 -0.43 12.11 12.54
N TYR A 77 -0.91 10.88 12.31
CA TYR A 77 -1.76 10.11 13.23
C TYR A 77 -0.98 9.35 14.33
N CYS A 78 0.35 9.50 14.38
CA CYS A 78 1.17 8.94 15.45
C CYS A 78 1.14 9.84 16.69
N ASN A 79 0.87 9.25 17.85
CA ASN A 79 1.01 9.91 19.14
C ASN A 79 2.48 10.10 19.53
N LYS A 80 2.72 10.82 20.63
CA LYS A 80 4.07 11.13 21.10
C LYS A 80 4.91 9.87 21.34
N ASN A 81 4.37 8.89 22.07
CA ASN A 81 5.08 7.66 22.39
C ASN A 81 5.41 6.84 21.12
N GLU A 82 4.50 6.79 20.15
CA GLU A 82 4.76 6.13 18.87
C GLU A 82 5.92 6.81 18.14
N ARG A 83 5.93 8.15 18.08
CA ARG A 83 7.02 8.90 17.43
C ARG A 83 8.38 8.71 18.11
N GLU A 84 8.40 8.55 19.42
CA GLU A 84 9.63 8.30 20.18
C GLU A 84 10.19 6.89 19.96
N ASN A 85 9.31 5.90 19.77
CA ASN A 85 9.72 4.50 19.55
C ASN A 85 10.03 4.17 18.09
N LEU A 86 9.62 5.02 17.15
CA LEU A 86 9.81 4.80 15.72
C LEU A 86 10.98 5.63 15.20
N ARG A 87 11.77 5.04 14.31
CA ARG A 87 12.66 5.82 13.45
C ARG A 87 11.80 6.46 12.37
N MET A 88 11.39 7.73 12.57
CA MET A 88 10.47 8.44 11.66
C MET A 88 10.92 8.40 10.20
N GLN A 89 12.24 8.47 9.94
CA GLN A 89 12.79 8.35 8.59
C GLN A 89 12.48 6.99 7.94
N ASN A 90 12.44 5.90 8.71
CA ASN A 90 12.10 4.57 8.21
C ASN A 90 10.63 4.54 7.78
N LEU A 91 9.71 5.12 8.57
CA LEU A 91 8.30 5.22 8.19
C LEU A 91 8.11 5.97 6.88
N LEU A 92 8.79 7.11 6.71
CA LEU A 92 8.68 7.93 5.50
C LEU A 92 9.30 7.26 4.25
N ARG A 93 10.34 6.44 4.44
CA ARG A 93 10.98 5.67 3.36
C ARG A 93 10.29 4.33 3.07
N LEU A 94 9.30 3.94 3.86
CA LEU A 94 8.68 2.62 3.77
C LEU A 94 7.95 2.41 2.45
N GLN A 95 7.17 3.41 2.02
CA GLN A 95 6.43 3.35 0.76
C GLN A 95 7.35 3.24 -0.47
N PRO A 96 8.36 4.11 -0.69
CA PRO A 96 9.24 3.98 -1.83
C PRO A 96 10.06 2.68 -1.80
N PHE A 97 10.49 2.22 -0.61
CA PHE A 97 11.14 0.92 -0.46
C PHE A 97 10.24 -0.20 -0.97
N CYS A 98 8.99 -0.23 -0.51
CA CYS A 98 8.05 -1.26 -0.90
C CYS A 98 7.69 -1.20 -2.38
N GLU A 99 7.51 -0.01 -2.96
CA GLU A 99 7.23 0.13 -4.39
C GLU A 99 8.39 -0.39 -5.26
N MET A 100 9.65 -0.21 -4.85
CA MET A 100 10.81 -0.76 -5.56
C MET A 100 10.86 -2.29 -5.54
N HIS A 101 10.47 -2.91 -4.41
CA HIS A 101 10.57 -4.36 -4.20
C HIS A 101 9.28 -5.13 -4.51
N HIS A 102 8.15 -4.44 -4.76
CA HIS A 102 6.88 -5.07 -5.14
C HIS A 102 6.73 -5.28 -6.65
N TYR A 103 7.60 -4.69 -7.48
CA TYR A 103 7.61 -5.03 -8.90
C TYR A 103 8.08 -6.48 -9.04
N PRO A 104 7.33 -7.38 -9.71
CA PRO A 104 7.90 -8.65 -10.11
C PRO A 104 9.17 -8.34 -10.91
N PRO A 105 10.25 -9.13 -10.76
CA PRO A 105 11.39 -9.00 -11.65
C PRO A 105 10.84 -8.99 -13.08
N PRO A 106 11.29 -8.06 -13.97
CA PRO A 106 10.80 -8.01 -15.34
C PRO A 106 10.86 -9.43 -15.86
N ALA A 107 9.70 -9.96 -16.28
CA ALA A 107 9.56 -11.35 -16.69
C ALA A 107 10.79 -11.69 -17.54
N ALA A 108 11.64 -12.59 -17.03
CA ALA A 108 12.89 -12.92 -17.67
C ALA A 108 12.56 -13.12 -19.14
N ARG A 109 13.08 -12.25 -20.01
CA ARG A 109 12.81 -12.32 -21.44
C ARG A 109 13.04 -13.77 -21.80
N ARG A 110 11.98 -14.46 -22.22
CA ARG A 110 12.09 -15.86 -22.65
C ARG A 110 13.30 -15.89 -23.57
N PRO A 111 14.27 -16.79 -23.37
CA PRO A 111 15.35 -16.94 -24.33
C PRO A 111 14.69 -17.04 -25.70
N HIS A 112 15.07 -16.16 -26.62
CA HIS A 112 14.64 -16.29 -28.00
C HIS A 112 14.96 -17.73 -28.40
N PRO A 113 14.00 -18.48 -28.98
CA PRO A 113 14.34 -19.79 -29.51
C PRO A 113 15.51 -19.58 -30.49
N PRO A 114 16.57 -20.40 -30.42
CA PRO A 114 17.65 -20.31 -31.39
C PRO A 114 17.04 -20.40 -32.80
N PRO A 115 17.57 -19.66 -33.79
CA PRO A 115 17.09 -19.79 -35.16
C PRO A 115 17.18 -21.26 -35.56
N SER A 116 16.02 -21.88 -35.77
CA SER A 116 15.93 -23.24 -36.28
C SER A 116 16.57 -23.27 -37.66
N HIS A 117 17.63 -24.07 -37.82
CA HIS A 117 18.20 -24.49 -39.10
C HIS A 117 17.20 -25.38 -39.87
N GLN A 118 16.06 -24.82 -40.25
CA GLN A 118 15.11 -25.43 -41.20
C GLN A 118 14.78 -24.39 -42.27
N ALA A 119 15.80 -24.01 -43.02
CA ALA A 119 15.68 -23.33 -44.29
C ALA A 119 16.72 -23.86 -45.29
N GLU A 120 16.95 -25.17 -45.32
CA GLU A 120 17.66 -25.85 -46.41
C GLU A 120 16.97 -27.18 -46.70
N ALA A 121 15.76 -27.09 -47.26
CA ALA A 121 15.08 -28.21 -47.90
C ALA A 121 14.13 -27.70 -48.99
N ARG A 122 14.63 -26.81 -49.85
CA ARG A 122 14.01 -26.49 -51.14
C ARG A 122 15.11 -26.05 -52.10
N GLU A 123 15.76 -27.03 -52.73
CA GLU A 123 16.29 -26.96 -54.09
C GLU A 123 17.02 -28.28 -54.36
N LEU A 124 16.30 -29.35 -54.73
CA LEU A 124 16.88 -30.42 -55.56
C LEU A 124 15.78 -31.36 -56.13
N GLU A 125 14.78 -30.81 -56.82
CA GLU A 125 13.99 -31.59 -57.79
C GLU A 125 13.70 -30.71 -59.01
N ALA A 126 14.70 -30.55 -59.86
CA ALA A 126 14.54 -30.00 -61.19
C ALA A 126 15.65 -30.46 -62.17
N VAL A 127 16.06 -31.74 -62.13
CA VAL A 127 16.72 -32.42 -63.25
C VAL A 127 16.51 -33.94 -63.10
N VAL A 128 15.47 -34.49 -63.74
CA VAL A 128 15.44 -35.75 -64.52
C VAL A 128 14.15 -35.73 -65.35
#